data_AF-A0A0U1HYB5-F1
#
_entry.id   AF-A0A0U1HYB5-F1
#
_cell.length_a   1.000
_cell.length_b   1.000
_cell.length_c   1.000
_cell.angle_alpha   90.00
_cell.angle_beta   90.00
_cell.angle_gamma   90.00
#
_symmetry.space_group_name_H-M   'P 1'
#
loop_
_entity.id
_entity.type
_entity.pdbx_description
1 polymer ?
#
loop_
_entity_poly.entity_id
_entity_poly.type
_entity_poly.pdbx_seq_one_letter_code
_entity_poly.pdbx_strand_id
1 'polypeptide(L)'
;MEWRFLGSISDARKSGCSGVYLIVHQGIFNRVVYVGASCNVGRRINEHYEGYLRGNRTIYNAGHNDDVYCLMSTYKIRNHIKYYQSLAKNYEIWGSTTLHFDSPKNILAKNQTFDATWESIAFEKYIPQLVVWALPMANYSYSNATKIESVIQSKLIKSFDLRGFFNAKDLSILGKIEKPYLEKIKYFIIDSPDVDAASKIIFNNLFSKEIDENFSKEFHSQFESEVFQREKETLRKREIRNHKISLYENHGKPWTLKEMEKLRVMLVDFDMSPTEISDYLGREPRSISKKIIENDKITNHKWRESVGWL
;
A
#
# COMPACT_ATOMS: atom_id res chain seq x y z
N MET A 1 28.06 16.54 -0.73
CA MET A 1 27.07 16.47 -1.84
C MET A 1 25.84 17.22 -1.38
N GLU A 2 25.16 17.93 -2.24
CA GLU A 2 24.04 18.82 -1.88
C GLU A 2 22.79 18.47 -2.67
N TRP A 3 21.63 18.58 -2.02
CA TRP A 3 20.36 18.42 -2.70
C TRP A 3 20.06 19.63 -3.58
N ARG A 4 19.70 19.37 -4.82
CA ARG A 4 19.32 20.37 -5.82
C ARG A 4 17.86 20.19 -6.19
N PHE A 5 17.09 21.25 -6.05
CA PHE A 5 15.73 21.32 -6.57
C PHE A 5 15.76 21.40 -8.10
N LEU A 6 15.00 20.55 -8.78
CA LEU A 6 14.90 20.51 -10.24
C LEU A 6 13.57 21.07 -10.78
N GLY A 7 12.69 21.56 -9.90
CA GLY A 7 11.37 22.07 -10.28
C GLY A 7 10.28 21.01 -10.26
N SER A 8 9.18 21.30 -10.96
CA SER A 8 8.11 20.32 -11.17
C SER A 8 8.61 19.09 -11.91
N ILE A 9 7.88 17.98 -11.85
CA ILE A 9 8.22 16.79 -12.63
C ILE A 9 8.24 17.06 -14.14
N SER A 10 7.47 18.05 -14.61
CA SER A 10 7.50 18.49 -16.02
C SER A 10 8.80 19.21 -16.38
N ASP A 11 9.29 20.08 -15.49
CA ASP A 11 10.52 20.87 -15.72
C ASP A 11 11.77 20.00 -15.60
N ALA A 12 11.79 19.13 -14.59
CA ALA A 12 12.94 18.29 -14.25
C ALA A 12 13.35 17.31 -15.36
N ARG A 13 12.46 17.05 -16.34
CA ARG A 13 12.75 16.28 -17.57
C ARG A 13 13.95 16.81 -18.36
N LYS A 14 14.23 18.11 -18.24
CA LYS A 14 15.33 18.79 -18.95
C LYS A 14 16.67 18.70 -18.21
N SER A 15 16.70 18.09 -17.01
CA SER A 15 17.92 18.02 -16.20
C SER A 15 18.97 17.06 -16.78
N GLY A 16 20.21 17.52 -16.89
CA GLY A 16 21.35 16.73 -17.37
C GLY A 16 22.19 16.07 -16.27
N CYS A 17 21.80 16.13 -14.99
CA CYS A 17 22.65 15.62 -13.91
C CYS A 17 22.59 14.09 -13.77
N SER A 18 23.63 13.53 -13.17
CA SER A 18 23.72 12.13 -12.71
C SER A 18 23.71 12.07 -11.19
N GLY A 19 23.14 11.01 -10.61
CA GLY A 19 23.11 10.81 -9.16
C GLY A 19 21.86 10.12 -8.67
N VAL A 20 21.47 10.41 -7.43
CA VAL A 20 20.20 9.97 -6.83
C VAL A 20 19.15 11.06 -7.02
N TYR A 21 17.91 10.69 -7.26
CA TYR A 21 16.79 11.62 -7.36
C TYR A 21 15.60 11.15 -6.52
N LEU A 22 14.79 12.12 -6.10
CA LEU A 22 13.55 11.94 -5.37
C LEU A 22 12.43 12.54 -6.20
N ILE A 23 11.29 11.84 -6.25
CA ILE A 23 10.01 12.47 -6.60
C ILE A 23 9.28 12.71 -5.28
N VAL A 24 8.91 13.95 -5.04
CA VAL A 24 8.23 14.41 -3.83
C VAL A 24 6.84 14.89 -4.25
N HIS A 25 5.81 14.41 -3.56
CA HIS A 25 4.45 14.94 -3.69
C HIS A 25 4.28 16.11 -2.71
N GLN A 26 3.87 17.26 -3.25
CA GLN A 26 3.58 18.48 -2.50
C GLN A 26 2.13 18.47 -2.04
N GLY A 27 1.93 18.20 -0.75
CA GLY A 27 0.62 18.14 -0.11
C GLY A 27 0.57 18.96 1.17
N ILE A 28 -0.29 18.57 2.12
CA ILE A 28 -0.21 19.06 3.52
C ILE A 28 1.21 18.85 4.07
N PHE A 29 1.80 17.70 3.74
CA PHE A 29 3.18 17.36 4.02
C PHE A 29 3.87 16.99 2.71
N ASN A 30 5.07 17.54 2.48
CA ASN A 30 5.90 17.19 1.33
C ASN A 30 6.49 15.78 1.53
N ARG A 31 5.92 14.78 0.85
CA ARG A 31 6.26 13.36 1.04
C ARG A 31 7.06 12.79 -0.12
N VAL A 32 8.09 12.00 0.18
CA VAL A 32 8.84 11.28 -0.86
C VAL A 32 7.99 10.11 -1.37
N VAL A 33 7.65 10.13 -2.66
CA VAL A 33 6.85 9.08 -3.33
C VAL A 33 7.67 8.18 -4.25
N TYR A 34 8.85 8.64 -4.72
CA TYR A 34 9.79 7.82 -5.47
C TYR A 34 11.24 8.14 -5.09
N VAL A 35 12.12 7.13 -5.07
CA VAL A 35 13.59 7.28 -4.95
C VAL A 35 14.24 6.47 -6.07
N GLY A 36 15.22 7.05 -6.78
CA GLY A 36 15.98 6.30 -7.77
C GLY A 36 17.38 6.85 -8.01
N ALA A 37 18.22 6.05 -8.67
CA ALA A 37 19.52 6.48 -9.18
C ALA A 37 19.54 6.47 -10.72
N SER A 38 20.29 7.40 -11.33
CA SER A 38 20.48 7.41 -12.78
C SER A 38 21.77 8.15 -13.18
N CYS A 39 22.40 7.72 -14.28
CA CYS A 39 23.44 8.49 -14.97
C CYS A 39 22.87 9.69 -15.75
N ASN A 40 21.56 9.71 -15.97
CA ASN A 40 20.83 10.85 -16.55
C ASN A 40 19.46 10.96 -15.88
N VAL A 41 19.35 11.88 -14.92
CA VAL A 41 18.12 12.08 -14.14
C VAL A 41 16.98 12.59 -15.02
N GLY A 42 17.20 13.58 -15.89
CA GLY A 42 16.13 14.14 -16.73
C GLY A 42 15.48 13.11 -17.65
N ARG A 43 16.28 12.23 -18.28
CA ARG A 43 15.75 11.09 -19.06
C ARG A 43 14.85 10.21 -18.21
N ARG A 44 15.29 9.87 -16.99
CA ARG A 44 14.52 8.98 -16.12
C ARG A 44 13.25 9.64 -15.59
N ILE A 45 13.29 10.95 -15.33
CA ILE A 45 12.10 11.73 -14.99
C ILE A 45 11.11 11.79 -16.16
N ASN A 46 11.60 11.93 -17.40
CA ASN A 46 10.74 11.85 -18.59
C ASN A 46 10.04 10.50 -18.71
N GLU A 47 10.74 9.39 -18.44
CA GLU A 47 10.14 8.05 -18.40
C GLU A 47 9.07 7.91 -17.30
N HIS A 48 9.23 8.58 -16.15
CA HIS A 48 8.20 8.63 -15.12
C HIS A 48 7.00 9.46 -15.55
N TYR A 49 7.24 10.67 -16.05
CA TYR A 49 6.20 11.59 -16.52
C TYR A 49 5.29 10.95 -17.58
N GLU A 50 5.88 10.44 -18.66
CA GLU A 50 5.15 9.71 -19.71
C GLU A 50 4.47 8.44 -19.17
N GLY A 51 5.11 7.79 -18.20
CA GLY A 51 4.54 6.62 -17.53
C GLY A 51 3.27 6.95 -16.74
N TYR A 52 3.21 8.07 -16.03
CA TYR A 52 2.00 8.51 -15.34
C TYR A 52 0.87 8.81 -16.32
N LEU A 53 1.16 9.55 -17.40
CA LEU A 53 0.15 9.91 -18.42
C LEU A 53 -0.47 8.69 -19.10
N ARG A 54 0.25 7.56 -19.14
CA ARG A 54 -0.21 6.31 -19.76
C ARG A 54 -0.74 5.29 -18.76
N GLY A 55 -0.81 5.60 -17.46
CA GLY A 55 -1.20 4.61 -16.43
C GLY A 55 -0.14 3.52 -16.16
N ASN A 56 1.08 3.70 -16.67
CA ASN A 56 2.23 2.82 -16.46
C ASN A 56 3.05 3.21 -15.22
N ARG A 57 2.49 3.97 -14.29
CA ARG A 57 3.08 4.32 -12.99
C ARG A 57 1.99 4.37 -11.94
N THR A 58 2.36 4.13 -10.68
CA THR A 58 1.37 4.21 -9.60
C THR A 58 0.93 5.66 -9.39
N ILE A 59 -0.37 5.89 -9.35
CA ILE A 59 -0.98 7.21 -9.14
C ILE A 59 -1.80 7.16 -7.85
N TYR A 60 -1.70 8.21 -7.05
CA TYR A 60 -2.53 8.41 -5.87
C TYR A 60 -3.56 9.47 -6.17
N ASN A 61 -4.80 9.26 -5.75
CA ASN A 61 -5.85 10.28 -5.81
C ASN A 61 -5.63 11.31 -4.69
N ALA A 62 -4.49 11.99 -4.71
CA ALA A 62 -4.03 12.94 -3.70
C ALA A 62 -3.56 14.23 -4.39
N GLY A 63 -4.09 15.36 -3.96
CA GLY A 63 -3.80 16.70 -4.47
C GLY A 63 -3.07 17.54 -3.43
N HIS A 64 -3.11 18.86 -3.62
CA HIS A 64 -2.35 19.81 -2.80
C HIS A 64 -2.73 19.80 -1.31
N ASN A 65 -4.00 19.49 -1.00
CA ASN A 65 -4.51 19.49 0.38
C ASN A 65 -4.58 18.08 0.99
N ASP A 66 -3.93 17.10 0.38
CA ASP A 66 -3.93 15.72 0.86
C ASP A 66 -2.52 15.33 1.35
N ASP A 67 -2.43 14.54 2.43
CA ASP A 67 -1.18 13.81 2.73
C ASP A 67 -1.20 12.45 2.03
N VAL A 68 -0.40 12.30 0.98
CA VAL A 68 -0.29 11.05 0.23
C VAL A 68 0.12 9.85 1.11
N TYR A 69 0.80 10.07 2.23
CA TYR A 69 1.16 8.99 3.16
C TYR A 69 -0.05 8.39 3.88
N CYS A 70 -1.22 9.04 3.91
CA CYS A 70 -2.48 8.42 4.34
C CYS A 70 -2.82 7.19 3.48
N LEU A 71 -2.50 7.27 2.18
CA LEU A 71 -2.71 6.22 1.19
C LEU A 71 -1.51 5.26 1.12
N MET A 72 -0.30 5.73 1.43
CA MET A 72 0.94 4.93 1.34
C MET A 72 1.31 4.14 2.60
N SER A 73 0.98 4.64 3.80
CA SER A 73 1.42 4.04 5.05
C SER A 73 0.46 2.96 5.53
N THR A 74 1.02 1.82 5.93
CA THR A 74 0.30 0.73 6.60
C THR A 74 0.47 0.73 8.11
N TYR A 75 0.91 1.85 8.69
CA TYR A 75 1.02 1.98 10.14
C TYR A 75 -0.30 1.59 10.84
N LYS A 76 -0.25 0.67 11.81
CA LYS A 76 -1.43 0.08 12.51
C LYS A 76 -2.39 -0.74 11.61
N ILE A 77 -2.02 -1.05 10.36
CA ILE A 77 -2.83 -1.87 9.44
C ILE A 77 -2.24 -3.28 9.35
N ARG A 78 -2.96 -4.28 9.88
CA ARG A 78 -2.50 -5.68 9.89
C ARG A 78 -2.52 -6.34 8.51
N ASN A 79 -3.56 -6.14 7.71
CA ASN A 79 -3.69 -6.73 6.37
C ASN A 79 -3.57 -5.66 5.29
N HIS A 80 -2.33 -5.26 5.02
CA HIS A 80 -2.00 -4.21 4.06
C HIS A 80 -2.47 -4.52 2.63
N ILE A 81 -2.42 -5.79 2.19
CA ILE A 81 -2.87 -6.18 0.85
C ILE A 81 -4.35 -5.88 0.66
N LYS A 82 -5.20 -6.33 1.61
CA LYS A 82 -6.64 -6.06 1.54
C LYS A 82 -6.95 -4.57 1.64
N TYR A 83 -6.18 -3.82 2.44
CA TYR A 83 -6.30 -2.38 2.54
C TYR A 83 -6.05 -1.68 1.20
N TYR A 84 -4.93 -1.99 0.52
CA TYR A 84 -4.66 -1.40 -0.79
C TYR A 84 -5.64 -1.83 -1.87
N GLN A 85 -6.12 -3.08 -1.82
CA GLN A 85 -7.21 -3.52 -2.70
C GLN A 85 -8.51 -2.76 -2.43
N SER A 86 -8.82 -2.38 -1.19
CA SER A 86 -9.98 -1.52 -0.91
C SER A 86 -9.76 -0.09 -1.41
N LEU A 87 -8.57 0.49 -1.21
CA LEU A 87 -8.25 1.82 -1.73
C LEU A 87 -8.38 1.86 -3.26
N ALA A 88 -7.89 0.83 -3.96
CA ALA A 88 -8.02 0.72 -5.41
C ALA A 88 -9.48 0.62 -5.87
N LYS A 89 -10.30 -0.17 -5.17
CA LYS A 89 -11.75 -0.26 -5.44
C LYS A 89 -12.48 1.06 -5.24
N ASN A 90 -12.00 1.89 -4.34
CA ASN A 90 -12.55 3.21 -4.04
C ASN A 90 -11.98 4.33 -4.94
N TYR A 91 -11.20 4.01 -5.99
CA TYR A 91 -10.51 4.99 -6.83
C TYR A 91 -9.53 5.90 -6.08
N GLU A 92 -8.94 5.41 -4.99
CA GLU A 92 -7.96 6.16 -4.20
C GLU A 92 -6.52 5.89 -4.67
N ILE A 93 -6.25 4.69 -5.20
CA ILE A 93 -4.93 4.28 -5.70
C ILE A 93 -5.02 3.50 -7.01
N TRP A 94 -4.25 3.95 -8.00
CA TRP A 94 -3.96 3.21 -9.21
C TRP A 94 -2.61 2.49 -9.05
N GLY A 95 -2.63 1.18 -8.82
CA GLY A 95 -1.41 0.40 -8.69
C GLY A 95 -0.84 0.03 -10.06
N SER A 96 0.43 0.39 -10.30
CA SER A 96 1.17 0.00 -11.51
C SER A 96 2.65 -0.21 -11.22
N THR A 97 3.33 -1.03 -12.04
CA THR A 97 4.79 -1.22 -11.95
C THR A 97 5.54 -0.15 -12.73
N THR A 98 6.86 -0.23 -12.74
CA THR A 98 7.69 0.55 -13.66
C THR A 98 7.79 -0.06 -15.06
N LEU A 99 7.25 -1.27 -15.28
CA LEU A 99 7.22 -1.92 -16.59
C LEU A 99 6.18 -1.26 -17.49
N HIS A 100 6.49 -1.22 -18.79
CA HIS A 100 5.59 -0.67 -19.79
C HIS A 100 4.58 -1.73 -20.22
N PHE A 101 3.30 -1.35 -20.22
CA PHE A 101 2.20 -2.11 -20.81
C PHE A 101 1.44 -1.24 -21.80
N ASP A 102 1.07 -1.81 -22.95
CA ASP A 102 0.27 -1.13 -23.96
C ASP A 102 -1.19 -0.95 -23.53
N SER A 103 -1.66 -1.79 -22.60
CA SER A 103 -3.00 -1.69 -22.01
C SER A 103 -2.90 -1.88 -20.50
N PRO A 104 -2.52 -0.83 -19.76
CA PRO A 104 -2.27 -0.93 -18.33
C PRO A 104 -3.57 -1.17 -17.55
N LYS A 105 -3.46 -2.05 -16.56
CA LYS A 105 -4.55 -2.41 -15.65
C LYS A 105 -4.09 -2.18 -14.22
N ASN A 106 -5.02 -1.83 -13.34
CA ASN A 106 -4.70 -1.70 -11.93
C ASN A 106 -4.37 -3.08 -11.35
N ILE A 107 -3.14 -3.27 -10.91
CA ILE A 107 -2.69 -4.54 -10.31
C ILE A 107 -3.37 -4.84 -8.96
N LEU A 108 -3.89 -3.81 -8.28
CA LEU A 108 -4.66 -3.92 -7.05
C LEU A 108 -6.15 -4.19 -7.32
N ALA A 109 -6.62 -3.92 -8.53
CA ALA A 109 -8.01 -4.11 -8.97
C ALA A 109 -8.05 -4.52 -10.45
N LYS A 110 -7.83 -5.80 -10.75
CA LYS A 110 -7.59 -6.32 -12.13
C LYS A 110 -8.67 -5.99 -13.18
N ASN A 111 -9.88 -5.67 -12.75
CA ASN A 111 -10.99 -5.30 -13.64
C ASN A 111 -11.02 -3.81 -13.99
N GLN A 112 -10.18 -3.00 -13.35
CA GLN A 112 -10.07 -1.56 -13.58
C GLN A 112 -9.03 -1.29 -14.67
N THR A 113 -9.45 -0.54 -15.67
CA THR A 113 -8.60 -0.01 -16.74
C THR A 113 -8.22 1.43 -16.46
N PHE A 114 -7.18 1.92 -17.13
CA PHE A 114 -6.80 3.34 -17.06
C PHE A 114 -7.77 4.11 -17.95
N ASP A 115 -8.82 4.66 -17.35
CA ASP A 115 -9.93 5.35 -18.01
C ASP A 115 -9.82 6.87 -17.87
N ALA A 116 -10.77 7.60 -18.46
CA ALA A 116 -10.82 9.06 -18.40
C ALA A 116 -10.83 9.61 -16.96
N THR A 117 -11.37 8.85 -16.00
CA THR A 117 -11.36 9.25 -14.58
C THR A 117 -9.94 9.24 -14.04
N TRP A 118 -9.19 8.16 -14.29
CA TRP A 118 -7.80 8.08 -13.88
C TRP A 118 -6.89 9.05 -14.63
N GLU A 119 -7.16 9.31 -15.91
CA GLU A 119 -6.47 10.34 -16.68
C GLU A 119 -6.65 11.74 -16.05
N SER A 120 -7.88 12.12 -15.68
CA SER A 120 -8.15 13.37 -14.97
C SER A 120 -7.46 13.41 -13.60
N ILE A 121 -7.56 12.35 -12.79
CA ILE A 121 -6.84 12.28 -11.50
C ILE A 121 -5.33 12.45 -11.69
N ALA A 122 -4.74 11.79 -12.69
CA ALA A 122 -3.32 11.89 -12.96
C ALA A 122 -2.93 13.32 -13.38
N PHE A 123 -3.62 13.87 -14.37
CA PHE A 123 -3.25 15.12 -15.02
C PHE A 123 -3.58 16.36 -14.18
N GLU A 124 -4.75 16.37 -13.53
CA GLU A 124 -5.29 17.55 -12.85
C GLU A 124 -4.97 17.55 -11.36
N LYS A 125 -4.85 16.36 -10.75
CA LYS A 125 -4.70 16.23 -9.29
C LYS A 125 -3.30 15.82 -8.87
N TYR A 126 -2.78 14.70 -9.38
CA TYR A 126 -1.57 14.07 -8.84
C TYR A 126 -0.26 14.62 -9.43
N ILE A 127 -0.09 14.55 -10.75
CA ILE A 127 1.14 15.00 -11.45
C ILE A 127 1.49 16.47 -11.12
N PRO A 128 0.53 17.41 -11.05
CA PRO A 128 0.84 18.81 -10.72
C PRO A 128 1.51 19.00 -9.36
N GLN A 129 1.32 18.07 -8.42
CA GLN A 129 1.94 18.12 -7.10
C GLN A 129 3.32 17.46 -7.06
N LEU A 130 3.78 16.84 -8.15
CA LEU A 130 5.07 16.15 -8.16
C LEU A 130 6.21 17.12 -8.48
N VAL A 131 7.15 17.21 -7.56
CA VAL A 131 8.41 17.93 -7.73
C VAL A 131 9.60 16.99 -7.61
N VAL A 132 10.74 17.41 -8.16
CA VAL A 132 11.93 16.57 -8.23
C VAL A 132 13.10 17.22 -7.52
N TRP A 133 13.75 16.43 -6.67
CA TRP A 133 15.04 16.75 -6.07
C TRP A 133 16.09 15.79 -6.60
N ALA A 134 17.31 16.26 -6.80
CA ALA A 134 18.45 15.42 -7.12
C ALA A 134 19.59 15.65 -6.14
N LEU A 135 20.38 14.61 -5.90
CA LEU A 135 21.66 14.66 -5.22
C LEU A 135 22.73 14.37 -6.28
N PRO A 136 23.23 15.40 -6.99
CA PRO A 136 24.14 15.21 -8.09
C PRO A 136 25.46 14.58 -7.63
N MET A 137 25.99 13.68 -8.44
CA MET A 137 27.28 13.03 -8.22
C MET A 137 28.21 13.38 -9.38
N ALA A 138 29.24 14.19 -9.11
CA ALA A 138 30.23 14.61 -10.11
C ALA A 138 30.95 13.40 -10.74
N ASN A 139 31.39 12.46 -9.90
CA ASN A 139 31.95 11.17 -10.33
C ASN A 139 30.90 10.08 -10.15
N TYR A 140 29.92 10.05 -11.05
CA TYR A 140 28.85 9.07 -10.97
C TYR A 140 29.41 7.64 -11.04
N SER A 141 28.96 6.82 -10.10
CA SER A 141 29.13 5.37 -10.13
C SER A 141 27.81 4.75 -9.75
N TYR A 142 27.28 3.87 -10.61
CA TYR A 142 26.03 3.16 -10.35
C TYR A 142 26.06 2.52 -8.96
N SER A 143 27.12 1.76 -8.66
CA SER A 143 27.28 1.08 -7.37
C SER A 143 27.21 2.03 -6.17
N ASN A 144 27.71 3.25 -6.28
CA ASN A 144 27.67 4.25 -5.21
C ASN A 144 26.31 4.94 -5.11
N ALA A 145 25.72 5.32 -6.24
CA ALA A 145 24.39 5.94 -6.28
C ALA A 145 23.33 4.99 -5.71
N THR A 146 23.36 3.71 -6.10
CA THR A 146 22.46 2.67 -5.59
C THR A 146 22.62 2.44 -4.08
N LYS A 147 23.83 2.59 -3.52
CA LYS A 147 24.04 2.50 -2.05
C LYS A 147 23.25 3.60 -1.34
N ILE A 148 23.32 4.83 -1.84
CA ILE A 148 22.61 5.99 -1.29
C ILE A 148 21.09 5.78 -1.43
N GLU A 149 20.63 5.43 -2.63
CA GLU A 149 19.23 5.10 -2.94
C GLU A 149 18.68 4.04 -1.96
N SER A 150 19.40 2.93 -1.79
CA SER A 150 18.96 1.81 -0.95
C SER A 150 18.84 2.20 0.52
N VAL A 151 19.74 3.05 1.05
CA VAL A 151 19.65 3.53 2.44
C VAL A 151 18.44 4.45 2.61
N ILE A 152 18.21 5.39 1.68
CA ILE A 152 17.05 6.28 1.73
C ILE A 152 15.75 5.47 1.69
N GLN A 153 15.60 4.58 0.69
CA GLN A 153 14.43 3.69 0.57
C GLN A 153 14.21 2.89 1.85
N SER A 154 15.26 2.23 2.36
CA SER A 154 15.15 1.37 3.54
C SER A 154 14.73 2.14 4.79
N LYS A 155 15.26 3.35 5.00
CA LYS A 155 14.89 4.18 6.14
C LYS A 155 13.44 4.67 6.01
N LEU A 156 13.04 5.22 4.86
CA LEU A 156 11.66 5.66 4.64
C LEU A 156 10.65 4.51 4.86
N ILE A 157 10.95 3.32 4.32
CA ILE A 157 10.06 2.16 4.44
C ILE A 157 9.91 1.71 5.89
N LYS A 158 11.02 1.63 6.64
CA LYS A 158 11.01 1.22 8.05
C LYS A 158 10.31 2.27 8.92
N SER A 159 10.62 3.54 8.69
CA SER A 159 10.11 4.68 9.46
C SER A 159 8.61 4.90 9.28
N PHE A 160 8.10 4.94 8.05
CA PHE A 160 6.70 5.26 7.76
C PHE A 160 5.80 4.02 7.60
N ASP A 161 6.33 2.82 7.85
CA ASP A 161 5.63 1.55 7.66
C ASP A 161 5.02 1.41 6.25
N LEU A 162 5.85 1.56 5.23
CA LEU A 162 5.44 1.46 3.82
C LEU A 162 5.42 0.00 3.32
N ARG A 163 5.49 -0.98 4.24
CA ARG A 163 5.88 -2.39 4.02
C ARG A 163 5.02 -3.18 3.03
N GLY A 164 3.88 -2.67 2.58
CA GLY A 164 3.05 -3.31 1.55
C GLY A 164 3.21 -2.78 0.12
N PHE A 165 3.99 -1.71 -0.08
CA PHE A 165 4.27 -1.13 -1.41
C PHE A 165 5.66 -1.51 -1.97
N PHE A 166 6.42 -2.30 -1.21
CA PHE A 166 7.79 -2.68 -1.50
C PHE A 166 7.93 -4.20 -1.46
N ASN A 167 8.44 -4.77 -2.55
CA ASN A 167 8.73 -6.20 -2.71
C ASN A 167 7.53 -7.17 -2.77
N ALA A 168 6.29 -6.71 -2.94
CA ALA A 168 5.30 -7.58 -3.57
C ALA A 168 5.73 -7.73 -5.05
N LYS A 169 5.89 -8.97 -5.54
CA LYS A 169 6.15 -9.22 -6.96
C LYS A 169 5.16 -8.37 -7.76
N ASP A 170 5.68 -7.45 -8.56
CA ASP A 170 4.92 -6.52 -9.42
C ASP A 170 4.34 -5.26 -8.76
N LEU A 171 4.87 -4.74 -7.64
CA LEU A 171 4.58 -3.39 -7.12
C LEU A 171 5.90 -2.69 -6.73
N SER A 172 6.27 -1.61 -7.43
CA SER A 172 7.49 -0.85 -7.10
C SER A 172 7.24 0.65 -7.21
N ILE A 173 6.94 1.26 -6.07
CA ILE A 173 6.57 2.69 -5.99
C ILE A 173 7.76 3.58 -5.64
N LEU A 174 8.56 3.24 -4.63
CA LEU A 174 9.86 3.87 -4.34
C LEU A 174 11.04 3.15 -5.02
N GLY A 175 10.81 2.23 -5.97
CA GLY A 175 11.89 1.48 -6.63
C GLY A 175 12.23 0.13 -5.96
N LYS A 176 13.20 -0.59 -6.53
CA LYS A 176 13.72 -1.85 -6.00
C LYS A 176 14.91 -1.54 -5.10
N ILE A 177 14.90 -2.06 -3.87
CA ILE A 177 16.06 -1.95 -2.98
C ILE A 177 17.12 -2.96 -3.43
N GLU A 178 18.17 -2.49 -4.11
CA GLU A 178 19.25 -3.37 -4.56
C GLU A 178 20.19 -3.82 -3.43
N LYS A 179 20.34 -3.02 -2.37
CA LYS A 179 21.25 -3.30 -1.25
C LYS A 179 20.51 -3.31 0.10
N PRO A 180 19.63 -4.31 0.35
CA PRO A 180 18.70 -4.31 1.49
C PRO A 180 19.38 -4.41 2.87
N TYR A 181 20.62 -4.87 2.92
CA TYR A 181 21.39 -4.99 4.17
C TYR A 181 22.28 -3.77 4.46
N LEU A 182 22.31 -2.77 3.56
CA LEU A 182 23.10 -1.57 3.77
C LEU A 182 22.30 -0.56 4.60
N GLU A 183 22.88 -0.14 5.72
CA GLU A 183 22.17 0.68 6.70
C GLU A 183 22.78 2.07 6.93
N LYS A 184 23.91 2.39 6.30
CA LYS A 184 24.55 3.71 6.42
C LYS A 184 25.24 4.20 5.16
N ILE A 185 25.27 5.52 5.00
CA ILE A 185 25.99 6.22 3.95
C ILE A 185 27.32 6.77 4.53
N LYS A 186 28.44 6.58 3.81
CA LYS A 186 29.75 7.14 4.18
C LYS A 186 30.03 8.52 3.58
N TYR A 187 29.14 9.00 2.73
CA TYR A 187 29.25 10.29 2.08
C TYR A 187 28.67 11.40 2.95
N PHE A 188 29.35 12.54 2.95
CA PHE A 188 28.84 13.76 3.55
C PHE A 188 27.79 14.39 2.62
N ILE A 189 26.54 14.44 3.07
CA ILE A 189 25.41 15.06 2.39
C ILE A 189 25.04 16.29 3.21
N ILE A 190 25.08 17.44 2.55
CA ILE A 190 24.77 18.74 3.12
C ILE A 190 23.28 19.00 2.86
N ASP A 191 22.60 19.49 3.89
CA ASP A 191 21.18 19.82 3.92
C ASP A 191 20.23 18.63 3.66
N SER A 192 18.94 18.93 3.77
CA SER A 192 17.84 18.03 3.43
C SER A 192 17.01 18.64 2.30
N PRO A 193 16.40 17.80 1.43
CA PRO A 193 15.42 18.30 0.47
C PRO A 193 14.24 18.92 1.20
N ASP A 194 13.46 19.76 0.53
CA ASP A 194 12.23 20.29 1.12
C ASP A 194 11.16 19.20 1.25
N VAL A 195 11.19 18.53 2.39
CA VAL A 195 10.27 17.48 2.81
C VAL A 195 9.70 17.79 4.19
N ASP A 196 8.70 17.02 4.61
CA ASP A 196 8.10 17.14 5.94
C ASP A 196 9.12 16.96 7.08
N ALA A 197 8.78 17.43 8.28
CA ALA A 197 9.71 17.42 9.42
C ALA A 197 10.17 16.00 9.83
N ALA A 198 9.32 14.98 9.75
CA ALA A 198 9.69 13.60 10.07
C ALA A 198 10.67 13.05 9.01
N SER A 199 10.42 13.33 7.74
CA SER A 199 11.35 12.99 6.65
C SER A 199 12.68 13.73 6.77
N LYS A 200 12.69 15.01 7.17
CA LYS A 200 13.93 15.78 7.39
C LYS A 200 14.83 15.12 8.44
N ILE A 201 14.26 14.58 9.52
CA ILE A 201 15.02 13.82 10.53
C ILE A 201 15.73 12.60 9.90
N ILE A 202 15.08 11.90 8.96
CA ILE A 202 15.69 10.77 8.24
C ILE A 202 16.83 11.23 7.35
N PHE A 203 16.62 12.28 6.55
CA PHE A 203 17.62 12.81 5.62
C PHE A 203 18.86 13.37 6.35
N ASN A 204 18.65 14.05 7.48
CA ASN A 204 19.73 14.57 8.31
C ASN A 204 20.56 13.45 8.96
N ASN A 205 20.00 12.25 9.12
CA ASN A 205 20.64 11.12 9.81
C ASN A 205 20.95 9.93 8.89
N LEU A 206 21.13 10.12 7.57
CA LEU A 206 21.44 9.01 6.63
C LEU A 206 22.76 8.26 6.92
N PHE A 207 23.67 8.88 7.66
CA PHE A 207 24.94 8.28 8.08
C PHE A 207 24.80 7.34 9.30
N SER A 208 23.74 7.51 10.09
CA SER A 208 23.45 6.64 11.24
C SER A 208 22.79 5.34 10.78
N LYS A 209 23.02 4.24 11.49
CA LYS A 209 22.29 2.98 11.28
C LYS A 209 20.88 3.04 11.86
N GLU A 210 20.73 3.77 12.96
CA GLU A 210 19.48 3.85 13.71
C GLU A 210 18.57 4.95 13.13
N ILE A 211 17.29 4.81 13.41
CA ILE A 211 16.30 5.87 13.19
C ILE A 211 16.31 6.71 14.47
N ASP A 212 16.53 8.00 14.31
CA ASP A 212 16.51 8.97 15.41
C ASP A 212 15.18 8.87 16.18
N GLU A 213 15.24 8.84 17.51
CA GLU A 213 14.05 8.68 18.36
C GLU A 213 13.03 9.81 18.16
N ASN A 214 13.50 11.01 17.80
CA ASN A 214 12.64 12.16 17.52
C ASN A 214 11.75 11.94 16.28
N PHE A 215 12.14 11.04 15.37
CA PHE A 215 11.31 10.68 14.21
C PHE A 215 9.93 10.22 14.68
N SER A 216 9.88 9.34 15.68
CA SER A 216 8.61 8.78 16.15
C SER A 216 7.69 9.88 16.65
N LYS A 217 8.21 10.82 17.43
CA LYS A 217 7.43 11.96 17.95
C LYS A 217 6.84 12.80 16.82
N GLU A 218 7.66 13.17 15.83
CA GLU A 218 7.23 14.00 14.72
C GLU A 218 6.23 13.27 13.81
N PHE A 219 6.50 12.00 13.49
CA PHE A 219 5.58 11.17 12.71
C PHE A 219 4.22 11.04 13.38
N HIS A 220 4.17 10.77 14.69
CA HIS A 220 2.90 10.66 15.40
C HIS A 220 2.13 11.99 15.42
N SER A 221 2.83 13.12 15.54
CA SER A 221 2.18 14.44 15.47
C SER A 221 1.58 14.72 14.09
N GLN A 222 2.25 14.32 13.00
CA GLN A 222 1.77 14.53 11.64
C GLN A 222 0.65 13.55 11.25
N PHE A 223 0.61 12.37 11.86
CA PHE A 223 -0.29 11.26 11.51
C PHE A 223 -1.36 11.00 12.58
N GLU A 224 -1.52 11.90 13.55
CA GLU A 224 -2.38 11.71 14.73
C GLU A 224 -3.82 11.41 14.33
N SER A 225 -4.34 12.17 13.37
CA SER A 225 -5.72 12.06 12.92
C SER A 225 -5.99 10.70 12.26
N GLU A 226 -5.07 10.24 11.41
CA GLU A 226 -5.11 8.97 10.71
C GLU A 226 -5.00 7.80 11.69
N VAL A 227 -4.10 7.91 12.68
CA VAL A 227 -3.95 6.90 13.73
C VAL A 227 -5.24 6.78 14.53
N PHE A 228 -5.82 7.90 14.95
CA PHE A 228 -7.07 7.92 15.71
C PHE A 228 -8.21 7.26 14.94
N GLN A 229 -8.37 7.57 13.64
CA GLN A 229 -9.40 6.94 12.81
C GLN A 229 -9.17 5.43 12.65
N ARG A 230 -7.92 4.99 12.38
CA ARG A 230 -7.57 3.57 12.25
C ARG A 230 -7.84 2.79 13.53
N GLU A 231 -7.56 3.38 14.70
CA GLU A 231 -7.83 2.77 16.00
C GLU A 231 -9.34 2.69 16.28
N LYS A 232 -10.09 3.76 16.01
CA LYS A 232 -11.55 3.79 16.14
C LYS A 232 -12.23 2.73 15.26
N GLU A 233 -11.80 2.58 14.01
CA GLU A 233 -12.31 1.52 13.15
C GLU A 233 -11.99 0.12 13.67
N THR A 234 -10.78 -0.06 14.20
CA THR A 234 -10.34 -1.35 14.74
C THR A 234 -11.16 -1.72 15.97
N LEU A 235 -11.42 -0.77 16.86
CA LEU A 235 -12.31 -0.93 18.01
C LEU A 235 -13.73 -1.28 17.56
N ARG A 236 -14.31 -0.53 16.62
CA ARG A 236 -15.64 -0.81 16.07
C ARG A 236 -15.74 -2.22 15.48
N LYS A 237 -14.73 -2.65 14.71
CA LYS A 237 -14.68 -4.02 14.14
C LYS A 237 -14.59 -5.08 15.26
N ARG A 238 -13.86 -4.80 16.33
CA ARG A 238 -13.74 -5.68 17.50
C ARG A 238 -15.05 -5.77 18.27
N GLU A 239 -15.74 -4.66 18.49
CA GLU A 239 -17.05 -4.62 19.15
C GLU A 239 -18.09 -5.41 18.38
N ILE A 240 -18.18 -5.22 17.06
CA ILE A 240 -19.08 -6.00 16.19
C ILE A 240 -18.76 -7.48 16.30
N ARG A 241 -17.48 -7.85 16.29
CA ARG A 241 -17.06 -9.26 16.43
C ARG A 241 -17.44 -9.83 17.80
N ASN A 242 -17.21 -9.08 18.88
CA ASN A 242 -17.55 -9.51 20.23
C ASN A 242 -19.07 -9.67 20.39
N HIS A 243 -19.85 -8.74 19.83
CA HIS A 243 -21.31 -8.85 19.79
C HIS A 243 -21.78 -10.09 19.01
N LYS A 244 -21.15 -10.42 17.89
CA LYS A 244 -21.43 -11.67 17.17
C LYS A 244 -21.07 -12.92 17.96
N ILE A 245 -19.96 -12.90 18.71
CA ILE A 245 -19.55 -14.00 19.58
C ILE A 245 -20.54 -14.18 20.74
N SER A 246 -21.09 -13.09 21.30
CA SER A 246 -22.10 -13.18 22.36
C SER A 246 -23.44 -13.70 21.84
N LEU A 247 -23.82 -13.40 20.59
CA LEU A 247 -25.04 -13.92 19.99
C LEU A 247 -24.90 -15.36 19.48
N TYR A 248 -23.71 -15.73 19.01
CA TYR A 248 -23.45 -17.01 18.35
C TYR A 248 -22.17 -17.62 18.90
N GLU A 249 -22.31 -18.60 19.81
CA GLU A 249 -21.20 -19.25 20.51
C GLU A 249 -20.13 -19.83 19.57
N ASN A 250 -20.54 -20.28 18.39
CA ASN A 250 -19.68 -20.89 17.38
C ASN A 250 -19.29 -19.92 16.26
N HIS A 251 -19.46 -18.61 16.46
CA HIS A 251 -19.03 -17.58 15.51
C HIS A 251 -17.53 -17.67 15.22
N GLY A 252 -17.18 -17.84 13.94
CA GLY A 252 -15.79 -17.88 13.48
C GLY A 252 -15.01 -19.14 13.87
N LYS A 253 -15.61 -20.08 14.62
CA LYS A 253 -15.00 -21.40 14.87
C LYS A 253 -15.03 -22.24 13.57
N PRO A 254 -14.00 -23.05 13.28
CA PRO A 254 -14.02 -23.99 12.15
C PRO A 254 -15.23 -24.92 12.25
N TRP A 255 -15.75 -25.38 11.10
CA TRP A 255 -16.83 -26.36 11.08
C TRP A 255 -16.26 -27.76 11.30
N THR A 256 -16.80 -28.48 12.27
CA THR A 256 -16.46 -29.88 12.53
C THR A 256 -17.33 -30.83 11.70
N LEU A 257 -16.87 -32.04 11.41
CA LEU A 257 -17.68 -33.07 10.73
C LEU A 257 -18.99 -33.35 11.47
N LYS A 258 -18.97 -33.32 12.81
CA LYS A 258 -20.17 -33.47 13.64
C LYS A 258 -21.18 -32.34 13.42
N GLU A 259 -20.72 -31.09 13.33
CA GLU A 259 -21.60 -29.97 12.99
C GLU A 259 -22.11 -30.03 11.54
N MET A 260 -21.30 -30.53 10.61
CA MET A 260 -21.74 -30.74 9.22
C MET A 260 -22.86 -31.77 9.14
N GLU A 261 -22.75 -32.87 9.88
CA GLU A 261 -23.81 -33.89 9.88
C GLU A 261 -25.07 -33.36 10.54
N LYS A 262 -24.95 -32.63 11.65
CA LYS A 262 -26.09 -31.92 12.25
C LYS A 262 -26.74 -30.93 11.28
N LEU A 263 -25.93 -30.16 10.55
CA LEU A 263 -26.42 -29.23 9.53
C LEU A 263 -27.17 -29.97 8.42
N ARG A 264 -26.61 -31.07 7.91
CA ARG A 264 -27.22 -31.92 6.87
C ARG A 264 -28.58 -32.45 7.32
N VAL A 265 -28.62 -33.06 8.51
CA VAL A 265 -29.84 -33.62 9.12
C VAL A 265 -30.91 -32.53 9.27
N MET A 266 -30.58 -31.39 9.87
CA MET A 266 -31.55 -30.29 10.04
C MET A 266 -32.07 -29.74 8.71
N LEU A 267 -31.21 -29.64 7.70
CA LEU A 267 -31.60 -29.14 6.38
C LEU A 267 -32.45 -30.12 5.58
N VAL A 268 -32.09 -31.41 5.59
CA VAL A 268 -32.68 -32.42 4.68
C VAL A 268 -33.82 -33.18 5.35
N ASP A 269 -33.60 -33.59 6.60
CA ASP A 269 -34.52 -34.49 7.30
C ASP A 269 -35.61 -33.68 8.04
N PHE A 270 -35.31 -32.44 8.43
CA PHE A 270 -36.22 -31.54 9.14
C PHE A 270 -36.66 -30.30 8.34
N ASP A 271 -36.14 -30.12 7.12
CA ASP A 271 -36.44 -28.98 6.22
C ASP A 271 -36.31 -27.59 6.90
N MET A 272 -35.35 -27.46 7.81
CA MET A 272 -35.17 -26.23 8.60
C MET A 272 -34.48 -25.13 7.80
N SER A 273 -34.93 -23.90 8.02
CA SER A 273 -34.28 -22.71 7.47
C SER A 273 -32.96 -22.39 8.20
N PRO A 274 -32.02 -21.65 7.56
CA PRO A 274 -30.80 -21.20 8.21
C PRO A 274 -31.00 -20.39 9.49
N THR A 275 -32.15 -19.72 9.63
CA THR A 275 -32.51 -18.97 10.86
C THR A 275 -32.83 -19.92 11.99
N GLU A 276 -33.59 -20.98 11.75
CA GLU A 276 -33.94 -21.97 12.77
C GLU A 276 -32.70 -22.80 13.16
N ILE A 277 -31.89 -23.20 12.17
CA ILE A 277 -30.65 -23.96 12.40
C ILE A 277 -29.65 -23.18 13.26
N SER A 278 -29.67 -21.84 13.20
CA SER A 278 -28.79 -20.96 13.97
C SER A 278 -28.85 -21.25 15.47
N ASP A 279 -30.05 -21.48 16.01
CA ASP A 279 -30.26 -21.68 17.44
C ASP A 279 -29.64 -23.00 17.93
N TYR A 280 -29.58 -24.02 17.05
CA TYR A 280 -29.02 -25.34 17.39
C TYR A 280 -27.52 -25.44 17.16
N LEU A 281 -27.00 -24.74 16.15
CA LEU A 281 -25.57 -24.75 15.85
C LEU A 281 -24.80 -23.61 16.51
N GLY A 282 -25.49 -22.62 17.09
CA GLY A 282 -24.87 -21.42 17.66
C GLY A 282 -24.06 -20.65 16.61
N ARG A 283 -24.54 -20.63 15.36
CA ARG A 283 -23.86 -20.01 14.21
C ARG A 283 -24.80 -19.05 13.50
N GLU A 284 -24.27 -17.88 13.12
CA GLU A 284 -25.03 -16.86 12.38
C GLU A 284 -25.77 -17.46 11.15
N PRO A 285 -27.06 -17.15 10.93
CA PRO A 285 -27.84 -17.70 9.81
C PRO A 285 -27.18 -17.51 8.44
N ARG A 286 -26.50 -16.37 8.25
CA ARG A 286 -25.73 -16.08 7.04
C ARG A 286 -24.54 -17.01 6.85
N SER A 287 -23.88 -17.40 7.94
CA SER A 287 -22.77 -18.36 7.92
C SER A 287 -23.28 -19.75 7.53
N ILE A 288 -24.43 -20.16 8.06
CA ILE A 288 -25.10 -21.43 7.73
C ILE A 288 -25.48 -21.45 6.24
N SER A 289 -26.19 -20.41 5.78
CA SER A 289 -26.62 -20.27 4.38
C SER A 289 -25.45 -20.39 3.41
N LYS A 290 -24.35 -19.68 3.72
CA LYS A 290 -23.13 -19.74 2.91
C LYS A 290 -22.54 -21.16 2.87
N LYS A 291 -22.55 -21.85 4.00
CA LYS A 291 -21.98 -23.20 4.10
C LYS A 291 -22.79 -24.23 3.31
N ILE A 292 -24.12 -24.11 3.32
CA ILE A 292 -25.02 -24.92 2.50
C ILE A 292 -24.69 -24.74 1.02
N ILE A 293 -24.65 -23.48 0.54
CA ILE A 293 -24.32 -23.15 -0.86
C ILE A 293 -22.95 -23.68 -1.27
N GLU A 294 -21.95 -23.54 -0.39
CA GLU A 294 -20.59 -24.02 -0.65
C GLU A 294 -20.54 -25.55 -0.77
N ASN A 295 -21.14 -26.26 0.19
CA ASN A 295 -21.16 -27.72 0.18
C ASN A 295 -21.95 -28.29 -1.01
N ASP A 296 -23.09 -27.67 -1.33
CA ASP A 296 -23.90 -28.01 -2.51
C ASP A 296 -23.07 -27.89 -3.79
N LYS A 297 -22.36 -26.77 -3.94
CA LYS A 297 -21.52 -26.53 -5.12
C LYS A 297 -20.33 -27.48 -5.21
N ILE A 298 -19.64 -27.75 -4.11
CA ILE A 298 -18.43 -28.58 -4.09
C ILE A 298 -18.74 -30.05 -4.37
N THR A 299 -19.82 -30.56 -3.77
CA THR A 299 -20.17 -31.99 -3.85
C THR A 299 -21.20 -32.30 -4.92
N ASN A 300 -21.64 -31.29 -5.69
CA ASN A 300 -22.78 -31.37 -6.58
C ASN A 300 -24.01 -31.96 -5.87
N HIS A 301 -24.37 -31.35 -4.74
CA HIS A 301 -25.46 -31.72 -3.83
C HIS A 301 -25.34 -33.07 -3.11
N LYS A 302 -24.29 -33.88 -3.36
CA LYS A 302 -24.15 -35.22 -2.75
C LYS A 302 -23.97 -35.22 -1.23
N TRP A 303 -23.44 -34.14 -0.65
CA TRP A 303 -23.30 -34.04 0.81
C TRP A 303 -24.64 -34.12 1.57
N ARG A 304 -25.76 -33.86 0.88
CA ARG A 304 -27.11 -33.97 1.44
C ARG A 304 -27.49 -35.42 1.76
N GLU A 305 -26.92 -36.38 1.03
CA GLU A 305 -27.08 -37.82 1.27
C GLU A 305 -26.18 -38.30 2.40
N SER A 306 -24.94 -37.81 2.45
CA SER A 306 -23.95 -38.17 3.47
C SER A 306 -22.82 -37.14 3.54
N VAL A 307 -22.40 -36.78 4.76
CA VAL A 307 -21.20 -35.94 4.95
C VAL A 307 -19.90 -36.60 4.48
N GLY A 308 -19.90 -37.90 4.15
CA GLY A 308 -18.73 -38.58 3.58
C GLY A 308 -18.29 -38.05 2.21
N TRP A 309 -19.10 -37.20 1.57
CA TRP A 309 -18.77 -36.54 0.30
C TRP A 309 -18.02 -35.19 0.47
N LEU A 310 -17.81 -34.71 1.71
CA LEU A 310 -17.11 -33.46 2.03
C LEU A 310 -15.61 -33.66 2.27
#